data_AF-A0A9E0WWY7-F1
#
_entry.id   AF-A0A9E0WWY7-F1
#
_cell.length_a   1.000
_cell.length_b   1.000
_cell.length_c   1.000
_cell.angle_alpha   90.00
_cell.angle_beta   90.00
_cell.angle_gamma   90.00
#
_symmetry.space_group_name_H-M   'P 1'
#
loop_
_entity.id
_entity.type
_entity.pdbx_description
1 polymer ?
#
loop_
_entity_poly.entity_id
_entity_poly.type
_entity_poly.pdbx_seq_one_letter_code
_entity_poly.pdbx_strand_id
1 'polypeptide(L)'
;MQCSPSRRLGVWLFSAVVFGGCASQPPRPRPLPAPLPPATAPAPVQRPVPLPAPALVAPPAAVAPAPEPPAVAARFPDPPVSFQTPAFGPGHTGYTSNEELQDFLRRLVHDGGPGPDATTVRLLEPGTSQRGVPIEALLFTRDPDAAMALPVRPTRPTVLLIGQQHGDEPAGSEALLAVALELAHGRLARVLDKLNVVILPRANPDGAAAGTRSSASGIDINRDQLLLRTPEAQAQAQLLRQYTPLVVVDAHEYPAVGRFVEKFRAAPSSDVLLQYATTANLPEFLTKAAEEWFRRPLLAQLKTAGLSADWYYTATPDLNDGKLAMGGPEPDSSRNVNGLRNAVSFLIETRGGGLGRAYFKRRVYAQVTALGNLLESAAARSADLVKLRQFDDSEVASKACQGDVVLQANPTASEYRVTMLDRVTGADKAVTVAWDSTLELETRKSRARPCGYWLAASETEAVTHLRGLGIQVQRVEEVGVVRGESYREVARELVPPSDPTTGVTDAGGVVKVGVEVVPTLIDVPIGSYYVGLDQPLANLAVAALEPDTNHSYVAHRVVTATQAEARLMARPEMRMTALP
;
A
#
# COMPACT_ATOMS: atom_id res chain seq x y z
N MET A 1 -40.36 -59.86 -18.80
CA MET A 1 -41.17 -60.37 -19.92
C MET A 1 -41.71 -59.13 -20.64
N GLN A 2 -41.33 -58.86 -21.89
CA GLN A 2 -42.06 -59.23 -23.13
C GLN A 2 -43.46 -58.56 -23.22
N CYS A 3 -43.89 -57.93 -24.32
CA CYS A 3 -43.24 -57.78 -25.65
C CYS A 3 -43.80 -56.60 -26.50
N SER A 4 -43.14 -56.32 -27.64
CA SER A 4 -43.67 -55.58 -28.82
C SER A 4 -44.19 -56.62 -29.87
N PRO A 5 -44.85 -56.33 -31.04
CA PRO A 5 -44.57 -55.34 -32.12
C PRO A 5 -45.87 -54.58 -32.56
N SER A 6 -46.14 -54.02 -33.76
CA SER A 6 -45.47 -53.75 -35.08
C SER A 6 -46.15 -52.50 -35.72
N ARG A 7 -45.70 -51.74 -36.74
CA ARG A 7 -44.73 -51.80 -37.89
C ARG A 7 -45.31 -52.16 -39.29
N ARG A 8 -45.16 -51.22 -40.25
CA ARG A 8 -45.15 -51.37 -41.77
C ARG A 8 -46.54 -51.58 -42.45
N LEU A 9 -46.75 -51.32 -43.77
CA LEU A 9 -45.92 -50.84 -44.90
C LEU A 9 -46.79 -50.07 -45.96
N GLY A 10 -46.20 -49.31 -46.90
CA GLY A 10 -46.88 -48.84 -48.13
C GLY A 10 -46.00 -47.92 -49.01
N VAL A 11 -45.85 -48.21 -50.31
CA VAL A 11 -44.96 -47.53 -51.31
C VAL A 11 -45.55 -47.70 -52.74
N TRP A 12 -44.98 -46.99 -53.74
CA TRP A 12 -45.06 -47.14 -55.23
C TRP A 12 -46.01 -46.18 -55.97
N LEU A 13 -45.78 -45.78 -57.24
CA LEU A 13 -44.55 -45.35 -58.00
C LEU A 13 -44.95 -44.84 -59.42
N PHE A 14 -43.96 -44.48 -60.27
CA PHE A 14 -44.01 -43.99 -61.67
C PHE A 14 -44.50 -42.52 -61.84
N SER A 15 -43.85 -41.60 -62.58
CA SER A 15 -43.09 -41.56 -63.87
C SER A 15 -44.00 -41.30 -65.11
N ALA A 16 -43.57 -40.67 -66.22
CA ALA A 16 -42.21 -40.47 -66.77
C ALA A 16 -42.11 -39.29 -67.80
N VAL A 17 -40.89 -39.06 -68.35
CA VAL A 17 -40.52 -38.36 -69.62
C VAL A 17 -40.67 -36.81 -69.64
N VAL A 18 -39.68 -35.93 -69.92
CA VAL A 18 -38.32 -35.90 -70.56
C VAL A 18 -38.26 -35.61 -72.07
N PHE A 19 -37.65 -34.47 -72.45
CA PHE A 19 -36.75 -34.18 -73.61
C PHE A 19 -36.62 -32.63 -73.74
N GLY A 20 -35.51 -32.01 -74.16
CA GLY A 20 -34.14 -32.47 -74.40
C GLY A 20 -33.31 -31.37 -75.09
N GLY A 21 -32.05 -31.13 -74.70
CA GLY A 21 -31.19 -30.10 -75.31
C GLY A 21 -29.81 -29.96 -74.65
N CYS A 22 -28.76 -29.78 -75.46
CA CYS A 22 -27.35 -29.71 -75.04
C CYS A 22 -26.87 -28.23 -74.86
N ALA A 23 -25.68 -27.89 -74.35
CA ALA A 23 -24.44 -28.67 -74.19
C ALA A 23 -23.49 -28.17 -73.07
N SER A 24 -22.40 -28.93 -72.87
CA SER A 24 -21.12 -28.58 -72.22
C SER A 24 -21.09 -28.06 -70.76
N GLN A 25 -20.58 -28.92 -69.86
CA GLN A 25 -19.95 -28.50 -68.60
C GLN A 25 -18.42 -28.65 -68.68
N PRO A 26 -17.62 -27.79 -68.02
CA PRO A 26 -16.17 -27.97 -67.90
C PRO A 26 -15.81 -29.06 -66.87
N PRO A 27 -14.63 -29.71 -66.99
CA PRO A 27 -14.22 -30.80 -66.11
C PRO A 27 -13.84 -30.31 -64.70
N ARG A 28 -14.12 -31.14 -63.68
CA ARG A 28 -13.68 -30.90 -62.30
C ARG A 28 -12.15 -31.11 -62.17
N PRO A 29 -11.44 -30.27 -61.41
CA PRO A 29 -9.98 -30.40 -61.24
C PRO A 29 -9.59 -31.66 -60.44
N ARG A 30 -8.41 -32.21 -60.75
CA ARG A 30 -7.76 -33.28 -59.98
C ARG A 30 -7.01 -32.71 -58.75
N PRO A 31 -6.73 -33.52 -57.71
CA PRO A 31 -5.86 -33.11 -56.62
C PRO A 31 -4.45 -32.76 -57.11
N LEU A 32 -3.85 -31.72 -56.52
CA LEU A 32 -2.45 -31.34 -56.80
C LEU A 32 -1.48 -32.18 -55.93
N PRO A 33 -0.28 -32.52 -56.45
CA PRO A 33 0.73 -33.26 -55.68
C PRO A 33 1.39 -32.37 -54.62
N ALA A 34 1.96 -33.00 -53.59
CA ALA A 34 2.70 -32.32 -52.53
C ALA A 34 4.00 -31.66 -53.06
N PRO A 35 4.47 -30.54 -52.46
CA PRO A 35 5.69 -29.87 -52.90
C PRO A 35 6.95 -30.72 -52.69
N LEU A 36 7.84 -30.73 -53.69
CA LEU A 36 9.21 -31.21 -53.53
C LEU A 36 10.08 -30.15 -52.82
N PRO A 37 11.12 -30.56 -52.07
CA PRO A 37 11.99 -29.62 -51.36
C PRO A 37 12.79 -28.73 -52.33
N PRO A 38 13.08 -27.47 -51.96
CA PRO A 38 13.85 -26.56 -52.82
C PRO A 38 15.30 -27.02 -52.98
N ALA A 39 15.85 -26.78 -54.17
CA ALA A 39 17.25 -27.08 -54.47
C ALA A 39 18.22 -26.18 -53.69
N THR A 40 19.39 -26.72 -53.33
CA THR A 40 20.45 -26.02 -52.60
C THR A 40 21.06 -24.89 -53.43
N ALA A 41 20.97 -23.66 -52.93
CA ALA A 41 21.84 -22.57 -53.38
C ALA A 41 23.31 -22.83 -52.96
N PRO A 42 24.31 -22.34 -53.71
CA PRO A 42 25.72 -22.52 -53.35
C PRO A 42 26.06 -21.82 -52.02
N ALA A 43 26.97 -22.43 -51.25
CA ALA A 43 27.36 -21.92 -49.94
C ALA A 43 28.02 -20.52 -50.05
N PRO A 44 27.68 -19.56 -49.16
CA PRO A 44 28.41 -18.31 -49.08
C PRO A 44 29.84 -18.57 -48.59
N VAL A 45 30.83 -17.97 -49.27
CA VAL A 45 32.22 -18.03 -48.85
C VAL A 45 32.34 -17.39 -47.46
N GLN A 46 32.80 -18.17 -46.48
CA GLN A 46 33.08 -17.67 -45.14
C GLN A 46 34.17 -16.59 -45.22
N ARG A 47 33.80 -15.33 -45.00
CA ARG A 47 34.77 -14.31 -44.59
C ARG A 47 35.32 -14.73 -43.22
N PRO A 48 36.64 -14.68 -42.99
CA PRO A 48 37.19 -14.97 -41.68
C PRO A 48 36.60 -14.00 -40.65
N VAL A 49 36.08 -14.55 -39.56
CA VAL A 49 35.59 -13.77 -38.43
C VAL A 49 36.79 -13.00 -37.85
N PRO A 50 36.72 -11.67 -37.68
CA PRO A 50 37.79 -10.93 -37.00
C PRO A 50 37.98 -11.50 -35.59
N LEU A 51 39.22 -11.84 -35.24
CA LEU A 51 39.55 -12.20 -33.86
C LEU A 51 39.13 -11.05 -32.93
N PRO A 52 38.53 -11.33 -31.76
CA PRO A 52 38.19 -10.28 -30.81
C PRO A 52 39.46 -9.53 -30.42
N ALA A 53 39.44 -8.21 -30.58
CA ALA A 53 40.53 -7.38 -30.07
C ALA A 53 40.68 -7.62 -28.57
N PRO A 54 41.91 -7.69 -28.02
CA PRO A 54 42.10 -7.84 -26.59
C PRO A 54 41.39 -6.68 -25.88
N ALA A 55 40.53 -7.01 -24.91
CA ALA A 55 39.72 -6.03 -24.23
C ALA A 55 40.63 -4.97 -23.57
N LEU A 56 40.57 -3.74 -24.07
CA LEU A 56 41.19 -2.60 -23.41
C LEU A 56 40.55 -2.50 -22.02
N VAL A 57 41.36 -2.72 -20.99
CA VAL A 57 40.94 -2.54 -19.60
C VAL A 57 40.47 -1.10 -19.46
N ALA A 58 39.16 -0.92 -19.26
CA ALA A 58 38.61 0.41 -19.03
C ALA A 58 39.32 1.01 -17.80
N PRO A 59 39.74 2.29 -17.85
CA PRO A 59 40.28 2.94 -16.67
C PRO A 59 39.25 2.83 -15.53
N PRO A 60 39.69 2.68 -14.27
CA PRO A 60 38.77 2.52 -13.14
C PRO A 60 37.76 3.68 -13.17
N ALA A 61 36.47 3.32 -13.10
CA ALA A 61 35.38 4.29 -13.25
C ALA A 61 35.62 5.48 -12.31
N ALA A 62 35.67 6.68 -12.89
CA ALA A 62 35.91 7.89 -12.12
C ALA A 62 34.89 7.96 -10.97
N VAL A 63 35.39 8.08 -9.74
CA VAL A 63 34.55 8.10 -8.54
C VAL A 63 33.48 9.17 -8.74
N ALA A 64 32.22 8.74 -8.81
CA ALA A 64 31.11 9.65 -9.02
C ALA A 64 31.19 10.76 -7.96
N PRO A 65 31.05 12.05 -8.34
CA PRO A 65 31.16 13.14 -7.38
C PRO A 65 30.15 12.88 -6.26
N ALA A 66 30.59 13.08 -5.01
CA ALA A 66 29.72 12.88 -3.86
C ALA A 66 28.41 13.68 -4.07
N PRO A 67 27.23 13.09 -3.77
CA PRO A 67 25.94 13.73 -4.07
C PRO A 67 25.75 15.06 -3.33
N GLU A 68 26.59 15.33 -2.33
CA GLU A 68 26.53 16.53 -1.49
C GLU A 68 27.93 17.12 -1.21
N PRO A 69 28.03 18.44 -0.93
CA PRO A 69 29.29 19.07 -0.55
C PRO A 69 29.89 18.51 0.75
N PRO A 70 31.23 18.48 0.91
CA PRO A 70 31.89 17.89 2.08
C PRO A 70 31.43 18.46 3.43
N ALA A 71 31.08 19.75 3.50
CA ALA A 71 30.61 20.37 4.74
C ALA A 71 29.20 19.90 5.14
N VAL A 72 28.35 19.53 4.17
CA VAL A 72 27.06 18.87 4.44
C VAL A 72 27.28 17.41 4.81
N ALA A 73 28.16 16.70 4.10
CA ALA A 73 28.53 15.32 4.41
C ALA A 73 29.05 15.13 5.84
N ALA A 74 29.84 16.09 6.35
CA ALA A 74 30.36 16.10 7.71
C ALA A 74 29.29 16.18 8.81
N ARG A 75 28.04 16.55 8.48
CA ARG A 75 26.90 16.55 9.42
C ARG A 75 26.27 15.17 9.61
N PHE A 76 26.58 14.21 8.74
CA PHE A 76 25.99 12.87 8.73
C PHE A 76 27.05 11.77 8.93
N PRO A 77 27.88 11.82 10.00
CA PRO A 77 28.91 10.81 10.24
C PRO A 77 28.29 9.45 10.55
N ASP A 78 28.97 8.41 10.08
CA ASP A 78 28.58 7.01 10.29
C ASP A 78 28.61 6.66 11.79
N PRO A 79 27.56 6.00 12.32
CA PRO A 79 27.48 5.68 13.74
C PRO A 79 28.44 4.55 14.15
N PRO A 80 28.93 4.53 15.41
CA PRO A 80 29.87 3.54 15.94
C PRO A 80 29.19 2.21 16.32
N VAL A 81 28.29 1.74 15.48
CA VAL A 81 27.58 0.45 15.59
C VAL A 81 27.99 -0.47 14.43
N SER A 82 27.59 -1.74 14.46
CA SER A 82 27.73 -2.67 13.33
C SER A 82 26.44 -3.47 13.19
N PHE A 83 25.93 -3.59 11.96
CA PHE A 83 24.74 -4.39 11.64
C PHE A 83 25.16 -5.75 11.07
N GLN A 84 24.45 -6.81 11.45
CA GLN A 84 24.68 -8.18 10.97
C GLN A 84 23.67 -8.55 9.86
N THR A 85 23.33 -7.59 9.01
CA THR A 85 22.36 -7.70 7.91
C THR A 85 23.09 -7.69 6.55
N PRO A 86 22.50 -8.20 5.46
CA PRO A 86 23.27 -8.58 4.28
C PRO A 86 24.00 -7.40 3.59
N ALA A 87 23.40 -6.20 3.52
CA ALA A 87 24.01 -5.03 2.89
C ALA A 87 25.17 -4.40 3.69
N PHE A 88 25.49 -4.95 4.87
CA PHE A 88 26.70 -4.66 5.65
C PHE A 88 27.62 -5.89 5.81
N GLY A 89 27.33 -6.99 5.10
CA GLY A 89 28.16 -8.19 5.09
C GLY A 89 29.57 -7.93 4.52
N PRO A 90 30.60 -8.69 4.93
CA PRO A 90 31.96 -8.49 4.43
C PRO A 90 32.06 -8.58 2.91
N GLY A 91 32.49 -7.49 2.27
CA GLY A 91 32.61 -7.39 0.82
C GLY A 91 31.34 -6.99 0.07
N HIS A 92 30.19 -6.79 0.75
CA HIS A 92 28.95 -6.36 0.10
C HIS A 92 29.00 -4.89 -0.30
N THR A 93 28.69 -4.60 -1.57
CA THR A 93 28.77 -3.25 -2.16
C THR A 93 27.42 -2.68 -2.59
N GLY A 94 26.38 -3.51 -2.70
CA GLY A 94 25.02 -3.13 -3.09
C GLY A 94 24.06 -2.98 -1.91
N TYR A 95 22.76 -3.04 -2.16
CA TYR A 95 21.75 -3.27 -1.13
C TYR A 95 21.38 -4.76 -1.11
N THR A 96 20.82 -5.24 -0.01
CA THR A 96 20.33 -6.62 0.16
C THR A 96 19.38 -7.00 -0.97
N SER A 97 19.70 -8.02 -1.75
CA SER A 97 18.86 -8.52 -2.86
C SER A 97 17.54 -9.12 -2.36
N ASN A 98 16.67 -9.60 -3.25
CA ASN A 98 15.45 -10.31 -2.82
C ASN A 98 15.81 -11.70 -2.26
N GLU A 99 16.76 -12.37 -2.88
CA GLU A 99 17.29 -13.68 -2.48
C GLU A 99 18.01 -13.58 -1.12
N GLU A 100 18.89 -12.59 -0.95
CA GLU A 100 19.61 -12.35 0.32
C GLU A 100 18.66 -12.03 1.48
N LEU A 101 17.57 -11.29 1.21
CA LEU A 101 16.53 -10.99 2.18
C LEU A 101 15.79 -12.28 2.58
N GLN A 102 15.29 -13.04 1.62
CA GLN A 102 14.53 -14.26 1.89
C GLN A 102 15.38 -15.30 2.65
N ASP A 103 16.62 -15.51 2.24
CA ASP A 103 17.53 -16.44 2.93
C ASP A 103 17.91 -15.94 4.33
N PHE A 104 17.91 -14.62 4.59
CA PHE A 104 18.03 -14.06 5.93
C PHE A 104 16.79 -14.33 6.79
N LEU A 105 15.57 -14.14 6.26
CA LEU A 105 14.33 -14.42 7.00
C LEU A 105 14.19 -15.92 7.33
N ARG A 106 14.49 -16.80 6.37
CA ARG A 106 14.45 -18.26 6.54
C ARG A 106 15.47 -18.77 7.57
N ARG A 107 16.64 -18.13 7.68
CA ARG A 107 17.61 -18.41 8.75
C ARG A 107 17.08 -18.00 10.12
N LEU A 108 16.52 -16.79 10.27
CA LEU A 108 15.89 -16.37 11.54
C LEU A 108 14.76 -17.31 12.01
N VAL A 109 14.03 -17.93 11.07
CA VAL A 109 12.99 -18.93 11.38
C VAL A 109 13.59 -20.30 11.73
N HIS A 110 14.76 -20.66 11.19
CA HIS A 110 15.48 -21.88 11.55
C HIS A 110 16.14 -21.77 12.94
N ASP A 111 16.74 -20.62 13.24
CA ASP A 111 17.44 -20.34 14.50
C ASP A 111 16.45 -20.08 15.66
N GLY A 112 15.22 -19.66 15.37
CA GLY A 112 14.13 -19.40 16.32
C GLY A 112 13.53 -20.66 16.96
N GLY A 113 14.26 -21.26 17.92
CA GLY A 113 13.90 -22.52 18.55
C GLY A 113 12.73 -22.47 19.58
N PRO A 114 11.93 -23.55 19.71
CA PRO A 114 10.82 -23.63 20.66
C PRO A 114 11.30 -23.90 22.10
N GLY A 115 11.36 -22.86 22.92
CA GLY A 115 11.55 -22.93 24.37
C GLY A 115 10.53 -22.05 25.10
N PRO A 116 10.21 -22.33 26.38
CA PRO A 116 9.15 -21.61 27.10
C PRO A 116 9.41 -20.10 27.28
N ASP A 117 10.68 -19.69 27.34
CA ASP A 117 11.11 -18.28 27.40
C ASP A 117 11.66 -17.75 26.04
N ALA A 118 11.63 -18.58 24.99
CA ALA A 118 12.24 -18.27 23.70
C ALA A 118 11.28 -17.48 22.78
N THR A 119 11.86 -16.61 21.94
CA THR A 119 11.09 -15.95 20.89
C THR A 119 10.76 -16.95 19.78
N THR A 120 9.46 -17.22 19.58
CA THR A 120 8.99 -17.92 18.38
C THR A 120 9.07 -16.97 17.20
N VAL A 121 9.76 -17.40 16.13
CA VAL A 121 9.87 -16.70 14.85
C VAL A 121 9.17 -17.54 13.78
N ARG A 122 8.21 -16.97 13.06
CA ARG A 122 7.42 -17.68 12.03
C ARG A 122 7.40 -16.92 10.71
N LEU A 123 7.71 -17.62 9.61
CA LEU A 123 7.55 -17.10 8.25
C LEU A 123 6.06 -16.94 7.89
N LEU A 124 5.74 -15.80 7.29
CA LEU A 124 4.43 -15.46 6.74
C LEU A 124 4.59 -15.15 5.25
N GLU A 125 3.71 -15.70 4.42
CA GLU A 125 3.68 -15.48 2.98
C GLU A 125 2.35 -14.80 2.60
N PRO A 126 2.19 -13.48 2.87
CA PRO A 126 0.97 -12.75 2.55
C PRO A 126 0.65 -12.60 1.05
N GLY A 127 1.60 -12.88 0.14
CA GLY A 127 1.36 -12.87 -1.30
C GLY A 127 2.64 -12.92 -2.14
N THR A 128 2.51 -12.61 -3.43
CA THR A 128 3.61 -12.45 -4.39
C THR A 128 3.47 -11.11 -5.12
N SER A 129 4.59 -10.53 -5.55
CA SER A 129 4.58 -9.34 -6.40
C SER A 129 4.01 -9.61 -7.80
N GLN A 130 3.86 -8.55 -8.59
CA GLN A 130 3.40 -8.64 -9.99
C GLN A 130 4.35 -9.46 -10.90
N ARG A 131 5.64 -9.58 -10.57
CA ARG A 131 6.59 -10.50 -11.23
C ARG A 131 6.71 -11.87 -10.54
N GLY A 132 5.88 -12.16 -9.54
CA GLY A 132 5.85 -13.46 -8.86
C GLY A 132 6.92 -13.65 -7.78
N VAL A 133 7.57 -12.59 -7.31
CA VAL A 133 8.53 -12.68 -6.19
C VAL A 133 7.74 -12.83 -4.88
N PRO A 134 8.03 -13.83 -4.03
CA PRO A 134 7.39 -13.96 -2.71
C PRO A 134 7.57 -12.71 -1.85
N ILE A 135 6.45 -12.19 -1.35
CA ILE A 135 6.41 -11.12 -0.36
C ILE A 135 6.41 -11.82 1.01
N GLU A 136 7.59 -11.95 1.61
CA GLU A 136 7.78 -12.63 2.90
C GLU A 136 7.75 -11.63 4.07
N ALA A 137 7.13 -12.04 5.18
CA ALA A 137 7.11 -11.32 6.46
C ALA A 137 7.41 -12.29 7.62
N LEU A 138 7.77 -11.76 8.79
CA LEU A 138 8.02 -12.54 10.01
C LEU A 138 7.07 -12.13 11.13
N LEU A 139 6.48 -13.13 11.81
CA LEU A 139 5.85 -12.97 13.12
C LEU A 139 6.87 -13.31 14.21
N PHE A 140 7.04 -12.40 15.17
CA PHE A 140 7.78 -12.59 16.42
C PHE A 140 6.79 -12.63 17.59
N THR A 141 6.86 -13.67 18.41
CA THR A 141 5.97 -13.81 19.56
C THR A 141 6.56 -14.63 20.71
N ARG A 142 6.00 -14.41 21.91
CA ARG A 142 6.13 -15.25 23.11
C ARG A 142 4.74 -15.64 23.65
N ASP A 143 3.73 -15.62 22.78
CA ASP A 143 2.34 -16.02 23.03
C ASP A 143 2.09 -17.33 22.26
N PRO A 144 1.88 -18.49 22.93
CA PRO A 144 1.76 -19.78 22.27
C PRO A 144 0.47 -19.89 21.42
N ASP A 145 -0.59 -19.16 21.76
CA ASP A 145 -1.81 -19.16 20.96
C ASP A 145 -1.60 -18.39 19.65
N ALA A 146 -0.82 -17.29 19.70
CA ALA A 146 -0.39 -16.55 18.52
C ALA A 146 0.60 -17.31 17.64
N ALA A 147 1.36 -18.25 18.20
CA ALA A 147 2.22 -19.14 17.44
C ALA A 147 1.43 -20.19 16.62
N MET A 148 0.30 -20.68 17.15
CA MET A 148 -0.40 -21.86 16.59
C MET A 148 -1.60 -21.58 15.67
N ALA A 149 -2.26 -20.42 15.75
CA ALA A 149 -3.56 -20.21 15.09
C ALA A 149 -3.62 -19.01 14.12
N LEU A 150 -4.45 -19.11 13.07
CA LEU A 150 -4.91 -18.00 12.23
C LEU A 150 -6.44 -18.15 12.00
N PRO A 151 -7.25 -17.07 12.08
CA PRO A 151 -6.87 -15.73 12.51
C PRO A 151 -6.47 -15.72 13.99
N VAL A 152 -5.45 -14.91 14.33
CA VAL A 152 -5.03 -14.79 15.73
C VAL A 152 -6.11 -14.01 16.50
N ARG A 153 -6.48 -14.46 17.70
CA ARG A 153 -7.08 -13.61 18.74
C ARG A 153 -6.00 -13.33 19.78
N PRO A 154 -5.09 -12.38 19.53
CA PRO A 154 -3.83 -12.35 20.26
C PRO A 154 -4.04 -11.89 21.70
N THR A 155 -3.41 -12.56 22.66
CA THR A 155 -3.49 -12.15 24.08
C THR A 155 -2.71 -10.85 24.34
N ARG A 156 -1.86 -10.46 23.39
CA ARG A 156 -0.98 -9.29 23.40
C ARG A 156 -1.19 -8.47 22.12
N PRO A 157 -1.35 -7.13 22.19
CA PRO A 157 -1.58 -6.31 20.99
C PRO A 157 -0.46 -6.47 19.96
N THR A 158 -0.82 -6.49 18.68
CA THR A 158 0.15 -6.61 17.58
C THR A 158 0.66 -5.24 17.14
N VAL A 159 1.96 -5.15 16.87
CA VAL A 159 2.59 -4.06 16.11
C VAL A 159 2.95 -4.60 14.72
N LEU A 160 2.64 -3.85 13.66
CA LEU A 160 3.07 -4.15 12.29
C LEU A 160 4.11 -3.12 11.84
N LEU A 161 5.27 -3.59 11.41
CA LEU A 161 6.33 -2.77 10.83
C LEU A 161 6.47 -3.11 9.34
N ILE A 162 6.45 -2.09 8.50
CA ILE A 162 6.47 -2.18 7.03
C ILE A 162 7.67 -1.40 6.51
N GLY A 163 8.41 -1.94 5.54
CA GLY A 163 9.52 -1.26 4.90
C GLY A 163 9.53 -1.39 3.39
N GLN A 164 10.12 -0.40 2.72
CA GLN A 164 10.40 -0.41 1.29
C GLN A 164 9.15 -0.73 0.45
N GLN A 165 8.04 0.00 0.70
CA GLN A 165 6.93 0.11 -0.27
C GLN A 165 7.38 0.87 -1.52
N HIS A 166 8.31 1.83 -1.36
CA HIS A 166 9.04 2.42 -2.47
C HIS A 166 10.36 1.65 -2.66
N GLY A 167 10.62 1.17 -3.87
CA GLY A 167 11.77 0.29 -4.12
C GLY A 167 13.14 0.98 -4.00
N ASP A 168 13.20 2.28 -4.26
CA ASP A 168 14.38 3.14 -4.20
C ASP A 168 14.71 3.68 -2.79
N GLU A 169 13.98 3.22 -1.76
CA GLU A 169 14.12 3.65 -0.35
C GLU A 169 14.57 2.47 0.57
N PRO A 170 15.77 1.89 0.36
CA PRO A 170 16.18 0.62 0.96
C PRO A 170 16.52 0.64 2.46
N ALA A 171 16.79 1.80 3.08
CA ALA A 171 17.24 1.80 4.49
C ALA A 171 16.16 1.33 5.47
N GLY A 172 14.87 1.52 5.15
CA GLY A 172 13.76 0.97 5.93
C GLY A 172 13.77 -0.56 5.96
N SER A 173 14.04 -1.20 4.83
CA SER A 173 14.14 -2.65 4.72
C SER A 173 15.30 -3.21 5.55
N GLU A 174 16.49 -2.65 5.36
CA GLU A 174 17.71 -3.10 6.05
C GLU A 174 17.61 -2.89 7.57
N ALA A 175 16.98 -1.79 8.01
CA ALA A 175 16.70 -1.55 9.43
C ALA A 175 15.72 -2.56 10.02
N LEU A 176 14.72 -3.01 9.27
CA LEU A 176 13.80 -4.05 9.72
C LEU A 176 14.48 -5.43 9.82
N LEU A 177 15.49 -5.72 9.00
CA LEU A 177 16.34 -6.91 9.19
C LEU A 177 17.17 -6.82 10.48
N ALA A 178 17.65 -5.62 10.85
CA ALA A 178 18.35 -5.41 12.11
C ALA A 178 17.42 -5.48 13.34
N VAL A 179 16.20 -4.92 13.24
CA VAL A 179 15.17 -5.03 14.29
C VAL A 179 14.69 -6.48 14.46
N ALA A 180 14.63 -7.26 13.38
CA ALA A 180 14.32 -8.69 13.42
C ALA A 180 15.33 -9.51 14.25
N LEU A 181 16.64 -9.25 14.08
CA LEU A 181 17.69 -9.83 14.94
C LEU A 181 17.52 -9.42 16.42
N GLU A 182 17.23 -8.15 16.68
CA GLU A 182 17.04 -7.62 18.02
C GLU A 182 15.79 -8.18 18.73
N LEU A 183 14.76 -8.61 17.98
CA LEU A 183 13.56 -9.27 18.50
C LEU A 183 13.74 -10.78 18.70
N ALA A 184 14.48 -11.45 17.81
CA ALA A 184 14.79 -12.86 17.94
C ALA A 184 15.74 -13.11 19.13
N HIS A 185 16.85 -12.38 19.19
CA HIS A 185 18.01 -12.71 20.03
C HIS A 185 18.56 -11.53 20.86
N GLY A 186 18.17 -10.29 20.54
CA GLY A 186 18.76 -9.08 21.13
C GLY A 186 17.90 -8.38 22.20
N ARG A 187 18.13 -7.07 22.36
CA ARG A 187 17.56 -6.24 23.44
C ARG A 187 16.07 -5.98 23.30
N LEU A 188 15.51 -6.13 22.10
CA LEU A 188 14.09 -5.89 21.83
C LEU A 188 13.24 -7.13 22.11
N ALA A 189 13.79 -8.35 22.22
CA ALA A 189 13.03 -9.57 22.53
C ALA A 189 12.10 -9.42 23.76
N ARG A 190 12.49 -8.60 24.74
CA ARG A 190 11.69 -8.23 25.93
C ARG A 190 10.34 -7.54 25.63
N VAL A 191 10.16 -6.93 24.45
CA VAL A 191 8.87 -6.30 24.10
C VAL A 191 7.80 -7.36 23.83
N LEU A 192 8.21 -8.57 23.45
CA LEU A 192 7.31 -9.69 23.13
C LEU A 192 6.58 -10.25 24.37
N ASP A 193 7.06 -9.92 25.57
CA ASP A 193 6.36 -10.18 26.84
C ASP A 193 5.05 -9.36 26.98
N LYS A 194 4.86 -8.38 26.09
CA LYS A 194 3.70 -7.46 26.03
C LYS A 194 3.11 -7.28 24.63
N LEU A 195 3.80 -7.71 23.57
CA LEU A 195 3.41 -7.49 22.18
C LEU A 195 3.47 -8.79 21.36
N ASN A 196 2.72 -8.80 20.25
CA ASN A 196 3.11 -9.53 19.05
C ASN A 196 3.76 -8.53 18.08
N VAL A 197 4.76 -8.94 17.29
CA VAL A 197 5.37 -8.05 16.28
C VAL A 197 5.39 -8.76 14.94
N VAL A 198 4.81 -8.13 13.92
CA VAL A 198 4.91 -8.56 12.51
C VAL A 198 5.83 -7.60 11.78
N ILE A 199 6.80 -8.13 11.03
CA ILE A 199 7.71 -7.36 10.19
C ILE A 199 7.55 -7.79 8.74
N LEU A 200 7.12 -6.86 7.89
CA LEU A 200 7.22 -6.95 6.43
C LEU A 200 8.41 -6.09 5.99
N PRO A 201 9.62 -6.67 5.84
CA PRO A 201 10.82 -5.89 5.57
C PRO A 201 10.87 -5.32 4.16
N ARG A 202 10.11 -5.87 3.20
CA ARG A 202 10.06 -5.39 1.81
C ARG A 202 8.69 -5.63 1.20
N ALA A 203 7.88 -4.58 1.13
CA ALA A 203 6.57 -4.64 0.50
C ALA A 203 6.62 -4.62 -1.05
N ASN A 204 7.64 -3.98 -1.64
CA ASN A 204 7.81 -3.85 -3.10
C ASN A 204 9.10 -4.52 -3.60
N PRO A 205 9.16 -5.86 -3.72
CA PRO A 205 10.37 -6.56 -4.17
C PRO A 205 10.70 -6.33 -5.65
N ASP A 206 9.70 -6.00 -6.48
CA ASP A 206 9.90 -5.70 -7.90
C ASP A 206 10.57 -4.34 -8.09
N GLY A 207 10.07 -3.31 -7.41
CA GLY A 207 10.67 -1.98 -7.38
C GLY A 207 12.04 -1.98 -6.70
N ALA A 208 12.23 -2.78 -5.64
CA ALA A 208 13.53 -2.93 -4.98
C ALA A 208 14.60 -3.50 -5.92
N ALA A 209 14.25 -4.52 -6.71
CA ALA A 209 15.15 -5.08 -7.73
C ALA A 209 15.39 -4.15 -8.92
N ALA A 210 14.43 -3.28 -9.25
CA ALA A 210 14.54 -2.29 -10.32
C ALA A 210 15.20 -0.96 -9.89
N GLY A 211 15.31 -0.70 -8.59
CA GLY A 211 15.72 0.61 -8.07
C GLY A 211 14.68 1.71 -8.33
N THR A 212 13.38 1.38 -8.29
CA THR A 212 12.28 2.30 -8.62
C THR A 212 11.25 2.42 -7.50
N ARG A 213 10.78 3.64 -7.26
CA ARG A 213 9.68 3.94 -6.33
C ARG A 213 8.45 3.05 -6.52
N SER A 214 7.84 3.09 -7.69
CA SER A 214 6.59 2.37 -7.97
C SER A 214 6.75 0.85 -8.00
N SER A 215 5.61 0.16 -7.97
CA SER A 215 5.52 -1.26 -8.32
C SER A 215 5.76 -1.50 -9.82
N ALA A 216 5.78 -2.78 -10.25
CA ALA A 216 6.09 -3.14 -11.64
C ALA A 216 5.13 -2.57 -12.71
N SER A 217 3.91 -2.18 -12.32
CA SER A 217 2.91 -1.52 -13.19
C SER A 217 2.96 0.01 -13.16
N GLY A 218 3.83 0.61 -12.35
CA GLY A 218 3.94 2.07 -12.18
C GLY A 218 3.09 2.66 -11.05
N ILE A 219 2.19 1.88 -10.44
CA ILE A 219 1.40 2.30 -9.28
C ILE A 219 2.31 2.47 -8.05
N ASP A 220 2.20 3.62 -7.35
CA ASP A 220 2.79 3.85 -6.03
C ASP A 220 1.96 3.08 -4.98
N ILE A 221 2.56 2.08 -4.34
CA ILE A 221 1.88 1.17 -3.39
C ILE A 221 1.46 1.92 -2.12
N ASN A 222 2.15 2.99 -1.74
CA ASN A 222 1.75 3.86 -0.64
C ASN A 222 0.69 4.90 -1.07
N ARG A 223 0.01 4.69 -2.19
CA ARG A 223 -1.26 5.34 -2.59
C ARG A 223 -2.35 4.33 -2.98
N ASP A 224 -2.11 3.04 -2.75
CA ASP A 224 -3.01 1.96 -3.16
C ASP A 224 -3.69 1.25 -1.97
N GLN A 225 -3.52 1.76 -0.75
CA GLN A 225 -3.91 1.08 0.50
C GLN A 225 -5.42 1.09 0.77
N LEU A 226 -6.17 1.95 0.08
CA LEU A 226 -7.64 1.97 0.06
C LEU A 226 -8.22 1.16 -1.11
N LEU A 227 -7.51 1.13 -2.25
CA LEU A 227 -8.00 0.59 -3.53
C LEU A 227 -7.62 -0.87 -3.76
N LEU A 228 -6.50 -1.33 -3.18
CA LEU A 228 -5.99 -2.71 -3.21
C LEU A 228 -5.85 -3.30 -4.62
N ARG A 229 -5.37 -2.53 -5.59
CA ARG A 229 -5.26 -2.94 -7.00
C ARG A 229 -3.99 -3.74 -7.28
N THR A 230 -2.92 -3.42 -6.56
CA THR A 230 -1.64 -4.13 -6.62
C THR A 230 -1.65 -5.33 -5.65
N PRO A 231 -1.11 -6.51 -6.04
CA PRO A 231 -0.97 -7.63 -5.12
C PRO A 231 -0.03 -7.28 -3.93
N GLU A 232 0.89 -6.33 -4.12
CA GLU A 232 1.72 -5.74 -3.05
C GLU A 232 0.89 -5.00 -1.99
N ALA A 233 -0.17 -4.27 -2.37
CA ALA A 233 -1.12 -3.68 -1.43
C ALA A 233 -2.08 -4.73 -0.83
N GLN A 234 -2.52 -5.71 -1.62
CA GLN A 234 -3.37 -6.81 -1.14
C GLN A 234 -2.66 -7.67 -0.07
N ALA A 235 -1.36 -7.92 -0.23
CA ALA A 235 -0.54 -8.62 0.76
C ALA A 235 -0.44 -7.84 2.09
N GLN A 236 -0.27 -6.51 2.03
CA GLN A 236 -0.31 -5.66 3.22
C GLN A 236 -1.70 -5.67 3.88
N ALA A 237 -2.77 -5.56 3.10
CA ALA A 237 -4.14 -5.66 3.60
C ALA A 237 -4.46 -7.03 4.22
N GLN A 238 -3.86 -8.12 3.71
CA GLN A 238 -3.94 -9.44 4.34
C GLN A 238 -3.30 -9.47 5.73
N LEU A 239 -2.10 -8.92 5.91
CA LEU A 239 -1.47 -8.83 7.24
C LEU A 239 -2.33 -7.98 8.20
N LEU A 240 -2.81 -6.82 7.74
CA LEU A 240 -3.67 -5.93 8.52
C LEU A 240 -4.96 -6.63 8.98
N ARG A 241 -5.58 -7.42 8.10
CA ARG A 241 -6.82 -8.18 8.36
C ARG A 241 -6.60 -9.42 9.25
N GLN A 242 -5.44 -10.09 9.13
CA GLN A 242 -5.13 -11.32 9.89
C GLN A 242 -4.61 -11.07 11.32
N TYR A 243 -3.95 -9.93 11.55
CA TYR A 243 -3.26 -9.63 12.81
C TYR A 243 -3.80 -8.42 13.58
N THR A 244 -4.71 -7.65 12.96
CA THR A 244 -5.40 -6.47 13.53
C THR A 244 -4.48 -5.60 14.41
N PRO A 245 -3.39 -5.05 13.85
CA PRO A 245 -2.39 -4.35 14.65
C PRO A 245 -2.94 -3.05 15.26
N LEU A 246 -2.51 -2.76 16.49
CA LEU A 246 -2.87 -1.52 17.20
C LEU A 246 -1.88 -0.39 16.93
N VAL A 247 -0.69 -0.73 16.42
CA VAL A 247 0.33 0.21 15.96
C VAL A 247 0.84 -0.25 14.59
N VAL A 248 0.92 0.65 13.62
CA VAL A 248 1.51 0.39 12.30
C VAL A 248 2.59 1.43 12.02
N VAL A 249 3.76 0.99 11.58
CA VAL A 249 4.89 1.87 11.24
C VAL A 249 5.37 1.59 9.82
N ASP A 250 5.49 2.66 9.04
CA ASP A 250 5.82 2.65 7.62
C ASP A 250 7.18 3.32 7.41
N ALA A 251 8.20 2.53 7.05
CA ALA A 251 9.61 2.92 7.03
C ALA A 251 10.11 3.25 5.60
N HIS A 252 10.45 4.52 5.40
CA HIS A 252 10.63 5.20 4.12
C HIS A 252 11.89 6.08 4.08
N GLU A 253 12.23 6.64 2.91
CA GLU A 253 13.37 7.56 2.76
C GLU A 253 13.09 8.82 1.89
N TYR A 254 13.15 10.00 2.52
CA TYR A 254 12.81 11.26 1.85
C TYR A 254 13.98 11.83 1.02
N PRO A 255 13.70 12.64 -0.02
CA PRO A 255 14.73 13.25 -0.87
C PRO A 255 15.66 14.21 -0.11
N ALA A 256 16.96 13.90 -0.11
CA ALA A 256 18.00 14.78 0.39
C ALA A 256 18.44 15.85 -0.63
N VAL A 257 18.19 15.57 -1.92
CA VAL A 257 18.59 16.38 -3.09
C VAL A 257 17.39 16.72 -3.97
N GLY A 258 17.60 17.46 -5.08
CA GLY A 258 16.54 17.88 -5.99
C GLY A 258 15.71 19.06 -5.47
N ARG A 259 14.39 19.02 -5.66
CA ARG A 259 13.44 20.13 -5.48
C ARG A 259 13.63 20.97 -4.20
N PHE A 260 13.91 20.33 -3.05
CA PHE A 260 14.16 21.06 -1.78
C PHE A 260 15.43 21.92 -1.86
N VAL A 261 16.50 21.34 -2.41
CA VAL A 261 17.81 21.98 -2.58
C VAL A 261 17.76 23.08 -3.63
N GLU A 262 16.96 22.90 -4.68
CA GLU A 262 16.67 23.92 -5.70
C GLU A 262 15.91 25.11 -5.11
N LYS A 263 14.80 24.86 -4.41
CA LYS A 263 13.94 25.88 -3.78
C LYS A 263 14.70 26.73 -2.74
N PHE A 264 15.30 26.10 -1.73
CA PHE A 264 15.87 26.82 -0.58
C PHE A 264 17.37 27.14 -0.69
N ARG A 265 18.03 26.62 -1.74
CA ARG A 265 19.50 26.68 -1.93
C ARG A 265 20.27 26.12 -0.72
N ALA A 266 19.64 25.22 0.02
CA ALA A 266 20.07 24.64 1.29
C ALA A 266 19.77 23.13 1.29
N ALA A 267 20.52 22.34 2.05
CA ALA A 267 20.25 20.91 2.21
C ALA A 267 19.34 20.66 3.43
N PRO A 268 18.52 19.60 3.46
CA PRO A 268 17.73 19.26 4.65
C PRO A 268 18.65 18.75 5.78
N SER A 269 18.31 19.06 7.04
CA SER A 269 19.19 18.83 8.20
C SER A 269 18.82 17.64 9.10
N SER A 270 17.59 17.15 9.03
CA SER A 270 17.08 16.04 9.85
C SER A 270 17.69 14.70 9.44
N ASP A 271 17.97 13.81 10.38
CA ASP A 271 18.22 12.40 10.10
C ASP A 271 16.89 11.67 9.83
N VAL A 272 15.86 12.00 10.63
CA VAL A 272 14.51 11.43 10.57
C VAL A 272 13.46 12.53 10.45
N LEU A 273 12.60 12.43 9.45
CA LEU A 273 11.32 13.11 9.42
C LEU A 273 10.23 12.13 9.86
N LEU A 274 9.22 12.58 10.61
CA LEU A 274 8.14 11.70 11.05
C LEU A 274 6.78 12.39 11.19
N GLN A 275 5.72 11.63 10.94
CA GLN A 275 4.34 12.10 11.08
C GLN A 275 3.39 10.92 11.33
N TYR A 276 2.45 11.08 12.25
CA TYR A 276 1.37 10.13 12.50
C TYR A 276 0.18 10.35 11.55
N ALA A 277 -0.85 9.49 11.57
CA ALA A 277 -2.06 9.67 10.78
C ALA A 277 -2.71 11.05 11.00
N THR A 278 -2.94 11.78 9.92
CA THR A 278 -3.53 13.14 9.91
C THR A 278 -4.53 13.25 8.77
N THR A 279 -5.68 12.60 8.92
CA THR A 279 -6.77 12.57 7.93
C THR A 279 -8.10 12.87 8.64
N ALA A 280 -9.15 13.13 7.87
CA ALA A 280 -10.48 13.42 8.41
C ALA A 280 -11.11 12.18 9.09
N ASN A 281 -12.00 12.40 10.04
CA ASN A 281 -12.75 11.36 10.79
C ASN A 281 -11.91 10.44 11.72
N LEU A 282 -10.63 10.72 11.96
CA LEU A 282 -9.85 10.00 12.97
C LEU A 282 -10.45 10.17 14.38
N PRO A 283 -10.40 9.14 15.27
CA PRO A 283 -10.75 9.28 16.67
C PRO A 283 -9.80 10.25 17.41
N GLU A 284 -10.33 11.15 18.23
CA GLU A 284 -9.54 12.20 18.90
C GLU A 284 -8.49 11.60 19.87
N PHE A 285 -8.85 10.53 20.58
CA PHE A 285 -7.94 9.85 21.50
C PHE A 285 -6.82 9.10 20.78
N LEU A 286 -7.04 8.63 19.54
CA LEU A 286 -6.01 7.99 18.71
C LEU A 286 -4.91 9.00 18.33
N THR A 287 -5.30 10.23 17.94
CA THR A 287 -4.35 11.31 17.65
C THR A 287 -3.58 11.74 18.89
N LYS A 288 -4.26 11.86 20.06
CA LYS A 288 -3.59 12.15 21.34
C LYS A 288 -2.59 11.05 21.72
N ALA A 289 -2.97 9.77 21.59
CA ALA A 289 -2.07 8.66 21.85
C ALA A 289 -0.84 8.69 20.92
N ALA A 290 -1.02 8.95 19.62
CA ALA A 290 0.09 9.06 18.67
C ALA A 290 1.09 10.17 19.05
N GLU A 291 0.61 11.35 19.40
CA GLU A 291 1.47 12.46 19.86
C GLU A 291 2.15 12.15 21.20
N GLU A 292 1.36 11.81 22.22
CA GLU A 292 1.85 11.76 23.61
C GLU A 292 2.59 10.47 23.98
N TRP A 293 2.13 9.33 23.44
CA TRP A 293 2.68 8.02 23.81
C TRP A 293 3.77 7.54 22.86
N PHE A 294 3.88 8.11 21.66
CA PHE A 294 4.85 7.68 20.64
C PHE A 294 5.74 8.81 20.13
N ARG A 295 5.18 9.89 19.56
CA ARG A 295 6.00 10.97 18.96
C ARG A 295 6.89 11.68 19.98
N ARG A 296 6.37 12.06 21.15
CA ARG A 296 7.17 12.72 22.20
C ARG A 296 8.31 11.84 22.73
N PRO A 297 8.09 10.56 23.13
CA PRO A 297 9.18 9.62 23.45
C PRO A 297 10.19 9.43 22.32
N LEU A 298 9.72 9.31 21.07
CA LEU A 298 10.57 9.11 19.89
C LEU A 298 11.51 10.31 19.64
N LEU A 299 11.00 11.54 19.71
CA LEU A 299 11.84 12.74 19.60
C LEU A 299 12.91 12.80 20.72
N ALA A 300 12.55 12.40 21.95
CA ALA A 300 13.52 12.33 23.05
C ALA A 300 14.59 11.26 22.79
N GLN A 301 14.22 10.08 22.30
CA GLN A 301 15.16 8.99 22.01
C GLN A 301 16.08 9.32 20.82
N LEU A 302 15.56 9.91 19.74
CA LEU A 302 16.38 10.34 18.60
C LEU A 302 17.42 11.39 19.02
N LYS A 303 17.00 12.38 19.82
CA LYS A 303 17.91 13.38 20.41
C LYS A 303 18.99 12.71 21.28
N THR A 304 18.63 11.74 22.12
CA THR A 304 19.59 10.98 22.94
C THR A 304 20.55 10.14 22.10
N ALA A 305 20.11 9.63 20.94
CA ALA A 305 20.91 8.86 20.00
C ALA A 305 21.84 9.71 19.10
N GLY A 306 21.85 11.04 19.24
CA GLY A 306 22.63 11.96 18.40
C GLY A 306 22.07 12.17 17.00
N LEU A 307 20.74 12.07 16.86
CA LEU A 307 20.00 12.20 15.60
C LEU A 307 19.11 13.45 15.60
N SER A 308 19.10 14.19 14.50
CA SER A 308 18.19 15.32 14.27
C SER A 308 16.83 14.82 13.77
N ALA A 309 15.74 15.43 14.24
CA ALA A 309 14.39 15.04 13.84
C ALA A 309 13.40 16.22 13.75
N ASP A 310 12.44 16.11 12.83
CA ASP A 310 11.40 17.13 12.61
C ASP A 310 10.06 16.47 12.20
N TRP A 311 9.01 17.26 11.96
CA TRP A 311 7.80 16.80 11.26
C TRP A 311 8.11 16.37 9.82
N TYR A 312 7.34 15.41 9.29
CA TYR A 312 7.38 15.11 7.86
C TYR A 312 6.89 16.29 7.01
N TYR A 313 7.63 16.55 5.93
CA TYR A 313 7.33 17.57 4.95
C TYR A 313 7.84 17.19 3.56
N THR A 314 7.23 17.77 2.54
CA THR A 314 7.71 17.76 1.16
C THR A 314 7.77 19.20 0.61
N ALA A 315 8.62 19.43 -0.38
CA ALA A 315 8.63 20.70 -1.11
C ALA A 315 7.50 20.69 -2.16
N THR A 316 6.59 21.67 -2.07
CA THR A 316 5.53 21.90 -3.07
C THR A 316 6.12 22.13 -4.47
N PRO A 317 5.38 21.84 -5.57
CA PRO A 317 5.95 21.81 -6.92
C PRO A 317 6.50 23.15 -7.44
N ASP A 318 5.93 24.30 -7.06
CA ASP A 318 6.50 25.60 -7.43
C ASP A 318 7.81 25.83 -6.67
N LEU A 319 8.89 26.13 -7.39
CA LEU A 319 10.20 26.43 -6.80
C LEU A 319 10.29 27.82 -6.16
N ASN A 320 9.31 28.70 -6.40
CA ASN A 320 9.36 30.12 -6.03
C ASN A 320 8.48 30.47 -4.81
N ASP A 321 7.53 29.61 -4.43
CA ASP A 321 6.56 29.86 -3.36
C ASP A 321 7.18 29.85 -1.94
N GLY A 322 8.43 29.41 -1.79
CA GLY A 322 9.11 29.24 -0.49
C GLY A 322 8.47 28.22 0.45
N LYS A 323 7.54 27.40 -0.06
CA LYS A 323 6.58 26.62 0.74
C LYS A 323 7.00 25.16 0.92
N LEU A 324 6.61 24.62 2.08
CA LEU A 324 6.62 23.20 2.41
C LEU A 324 5.20 22.74 2.78
N ALA A 325 4.92 21.44 2.61
CA ALA A 325 3.67 20.83 2.99
C ALA A 325 3.90 19.54 3.77
N MET A 326 3.14 19.32 4.85
CA MET A 326 3.11 18.04 5.55
C MET A 326 2.56 16.93 4.64
N GLY A 327 2.73 15.67 5.03
CA GLY A 327 2.08 14.57 4.32
C GLY A 327 0.55 14.72 4.40
N GLY A 328 -0.11 14.76 3.25
CA GLY A 328 -1.48 15.25 3.10
C GLY A 328 -2.59 14.46 3.81
N PRO A 329 -3.82 14.97 3.82
CA PRO A 329 -4.97 14.39 4.51
C PRO A 329 -5.65 13.23 3.77
N GLU A 330 -5.16 12.84 2.61
CA GLU A 330 -5.81 11.87 1.71
C GLU A 330 -5.90 10.46 2.33
N PRO A 331 -7.05 9.75 2.21
CA PRO A 331 -7.27 8.45 2.83
C PRO A 331 -6.68 7.28 2.02
N ASP A 332 -5.58 7.49 1.28
CA ASP A 332 -4.98 6.54 0.33
C ASP A 332 -3.62 5.97 0.77
N SER A 333 -2.88 6.70 1.60
CA SER A 333 -1.58 6.31 2.15
C SER A 333 -1.70 5.33 3.32
N SER A 334 -0.71 4.45 3.47
CA SER A 334 -0.63 3.48 4.58
C SER A 334 -0.76 4.17 5.93
N ARG A 335 -0.10 5.32 6.10
CA ARG A 335 -0.21 6.16 7.29
C ARG A 335 -1.68 6.52 7.60
N ASN A 336 -2.41 7.10 6.65
CA ASN A 336 -3.77 7.58 6.87
C ASN A 336 -4.81 6.44 6.91
N VAL A 337 -4.71 5.45 6.01
CA VAL A 337 -5.57 4.25 5.99
C VAL A 337 -5.48 3.49 7.31
N ASN A 338 -4.29 3.31 7.88
CA ASN A 338 -4.14 2.63 9.16
C ASN A 338 -4.64 3.47 10.34
N GLY A 339 -4.63 4.80 10.24
CA GLY A 339 -5.37 5.67 11.17
C GLY A 339 -6.89 5.42 11.10
N LEU A 340 -7.46 5.37 9.89
CA LEU A 340 -8.89 5.06 9.67
C LEU A 340 -9.30 3.63 10.04
N ARG A 341 -8.32 2.75 10.31
CA ARG A 341 -8.52 1.42 10.90
C ARG A 341 -8.56 1.43 12.43
N ASN A 342 -8.49 2.58 13.09
CA ASN A 342 -8.34 2.76 14.54
C ASN A 342 -7.03 2.12 15.07
N ALA A 343 -5.92 2.37 14.39
CA ALA A 343 -4.58 1.98 14.81
C ALA A 343 -3.63 3.18 14.83
N VAL A 344 -2.71 3.23 15.80
CA VAL A 344 -1.71 4.30 15.89
C VAL A 344 -0.72 4.13 14.75
N SER A 345 -0.83 4.97 13.73
CA SER A 345 -0.11 4.80 12.47
C SER A 345 0.93 5.89 12.26
N PHE A 346 2.15 5.51 11.87
CA PHE A 346 3.31 6.39 11.69
C PHE A 346 4.00 6.19 10.35
N LEU A 347 4.40 7.30 9.73
CA LEU A 347 5.41 7.37 8.67
C LEU A 347 6.75 7.79 9.30
N ILE A 348 7.83 7.04 9.02
CA ILE A 348 9.21 7.31 9.46
C ILE A 348 10.11 7.39 8.23
N GLU A 349 10.61 8.59 7.95
CA GLU A 349 11.26 8.97 6.70
C GLU A 349 12.72 9.37 6.96
N THR A 350 13.69 8.54 6.57
CA THR A 350 15.13 8.86 6.72
C THR A 350 15.73 9.56 5.52
N ARG A 351 16.74 10.40 5.73
CA ARG A 351 17.34 11.30 4.73
C ARG A 351 18.14 10.57 3.63
N GLY A 352 17.48 9.87 2.70
CA GLY A 352 18.13 8.95 1.75
C GLY A 352 17.90 9.19 0.26
N GLY A 353 16.77 9.78 -0.14
CA GLY A 353 16.39 9.89 -1.55
C GLY A 353 17.40 10.68 -2.38
N GLY A 354 17.93 10.02 -3.43
CA GLY A 354 18.94 10.58 -4.34
C GLY A 354 20.40 10.53 -3.84
N LEU A 355 20.69 9.92 -2.68
CA LEU A 355 22.06 9.81 -2.14
C LEU A 355 22.82 8.54 -2.55
N GLY A 356 22.17 7.59 -3.24
CA GLY A 356 22.74 6.25 -3.45
C GLY A 356 23.07 5.61 -2.09
N ARG A 357 24.25 4.97 -1.97
CA ARG A 357 24.70 4.35 -0.70
C ARG A 357 25.36 5.32 0.29
N ALA A 358 25.41 6.64 0.03
CA ALA A 358 25.99 7.58 1.00
C ALA A 358 25.23 7.56 2.33
N TYR A 359 25.97 7.59 3.44
CA TYR A 359 25.48 7.55 4.84
C TYR A 359 24.48 6.42 5.14
N PHE A 360 24.45 5.35 4.35
CA PHE A 360 23.46 4.27 4.46
C PHE A 360 23.43 3.65 5.87
N LYS A 361 24.59 3.50 6.50
CA LYS A 361 24.73 3.02 7.89
C LYS A 361 24.07 3.96 8.90
N ARG A 362 24.18 5.28 8.71
CA ARG A 362 23.50 6.29 9.55
C ARG A 362 21.98 6.26 9.35
N ARG A 363 21.51 6.11 8.11
CA ARG A 363 20.07 6.00 7.78
C ARG A 363 19.45 4.76 8.39
N VAL A 364 20.10 3.60 8.26
CA VAL A 364 19.68 2.35 8.91
C VAL A 364 19.68 2.48 10.44
N TYR A 365 20.71 3.06 11.05
CA TYR A 365 20.75 3.32 12.50
C TYR A 365 19.62 4.24 12.97
N ALA A 366 19.27 5.27 12.20
CA ALA A 366 18.19 6.18 12.51
C ALA A 366 16.82 5.47 12.45
N GLN A 367 16.57 4.66 11.43
CA GLN A 367 15.39 3.78 11.36
C GLN A 367 15.35 2.78 12.53
N VAL A 368 16.44 2.03 12.81
CA VAL A 368 16.51 1.07 13.93
C VAL A 368 16.23 1.76 15.28
N THR A 369 16.76 2.97 15.48
CA THR A 369 16.52 3.76 16.69
C THR A 369 15.03 4.14 16.82
N ALA A 370 14.41 4.56 15.71
CA ALA A 370 13.00 4.95 15.70
C ALA A 370 12.06 3.75 15.91
N LEU A 371 12.23 2.69 15.11
CA LEU A 371 11.45 1.46 15.17
C LEU A 371 11.57 0.78 16.55
N GLY A 372 12.78 0.72 17.10
CA GLY A 372 13.01 0.20 18.46
C GLY A 372 12.30 1.00 19.54
N ASN A 373 12.26 2.33 19.44
CA ASN A 373 11.54 3.17 20.40
C ASN A 373 10.02 3.05 20.28
N LEU A 374 9.48 2.94 19.06
CA LEU A 374 8.05 2.72 18.82
C LEU A 374 7.59 1.37 19.39
N LEU A 375 8.42 0.32 19.27
CA LEU A 375 8.20 -0.98 19.92
C LEU A 375 8.26 -0.90 21.45
N GLU A 376 9.26 -0.22 22.02
CA GLU A 376 9.37 -0.03 23.48
C GLU A 376 8.19 0.79 24.04
N SER A 377 7.72 1.79 23.30
CA SER A 377 6.55 2.61 23.64
C SER A 377 5.24 1.82 23.55
N ALA A 378 5.07 1.02 22.49
CA ALA A 378 3.93 0.11 22.34
C ALA A 378 3.87 -0.92 23.48
N ALA A 379 5.00 -1.50 23.87
CA ALA A 379 5.06 -2.47 24.97
C ALA A 379 4.68 -1.83 26.32
N ALA A 380 5.20 -0.63 26.59
CA ALA A 380 4.87 0.16 27.77
C ALA A 380 3.39 0.58 27.84
N ARG A 381 2.72 0.70 26.69
CA ARG A 381 1.30 1.06 26.56
C ARG A 381 0.38 -0.09 26.16
N SER A 382 0.86 -1.32 26.14
CA SER A 382 0.13 -2.49 25.63
C SER A 382 -1.30 -2.62 26.16
N ALA A 383 -1.50 -2.50 27.48
CA ALA A 383 -2.84 -2.54 28.09
C ALA A 383 -3.70 -1.29 27.86
N ASP A 384 -3.09 -0.12 27.59
CA ASP A 384 -3.81 1.12 27.29
C ASP A 384 -4.24 1.18 25.82
N LEU A 385 -3.41 0.66 24.90
CA LEU A 385 -3.72 0.50 23.48
C LEU A 385 -4.93 -0.40 23.26
N VAL A 386 -5.06 -1.50 24.00
CA VAL A 386 -6.23 -2.40 23.91
C VAL A 386 -7.52 -1.68 24.34
N LYS A 387 -7.47 -0.86 25.40
CA LYS A 387 -8.63 -0.05 25.84
C LYS A 387 -8.98 1.04 24.83
N LEU A 388 -7.97 1.75 24.33
CA LEU A 388 -8.11 2.78 23.30
C LEU A 388 -8.79 2.18 22.06
N ARG A 389 -8.29 1.04 21.58
CA ARG A 389 -8.87 0.30 20.46
C ARG A 389 -10.34 -0.05 20.68
N GLN A 390 -10.67 -0.61 21.85
CA GLN A 390 -12.05 -0.97 22.21
C GLN A 390 -12.97 0.25 22.30
N PHE A 391 -12.46 1.38 22.78
CA PHE A 391 -13.19 2.64 22.82
C PHE A 391 -13.43 3.19 21.41
N ASP A 392 -12.36 3.39 20.62
CA ASP A 392 -12.42 3.97 19.27
C ASP A 392 -13.29 3.12 18.34
N ASP A 393 -13.16 1.79 18.36
CA ASP A 393 -13.99 0.86 17.58
C ASP A 393 -15.48 1.00 17.94
N SER A 394 -15.80 1.14 19.23
CA SER A 394 -17.17 1.34 19.70
C SER A 394 -17.69 2.75 19.38
N GLU A 395 -16.85 3.78 19.47
CA GLU A 395 -17.22 5.16 19.18
C GLU A 395 -17.54 5.30 17.68
N VAL A 396 -16.67 4.78 16.81
CA VAL A 396 -16.86 4.81 15.35
C VAL A 396 -18.12 4.05 14.94
N ALA A 397 -18.34 2.84 15.46
CA ALA A 397 -19.55 2.07 15.18
C ALA A 397 -20.83 2.76 15.74
N SER A 398 -20.75 3.40 16.90
CA SER A 398 -21.91 4.07 17.51
C SER A 398 -22.46 5.23 16.67
N LYS A 399 -21.62 5.85 15.84
CA LYS A 399 -21.98 6.99 14.97
C LYS A 399 -22.85 6.59 13.77
N ALA A 400 -23.10 5.31 13.50
CA ALA A 400 -23.99 4.89 12.42
C ALA A 400 -25.36 5.63 12.50
N CYS A 401 -25.83 6.14 11.35
CA CYS A 401 -27.03 6.99 11.25
C CYS A 401 -26.98 8.35 11.99
N GLN A 402 -25.84 8.80 12.51
CA GLN A 402 -25.76 9.93 13.45
C GLN A 402 -24.68 10.95 13.11
N GLY A 403 -25.07 12.23 13.21
CA GLY A 403 -24.18 13.37 12.93
C GLY A 403 -23.68 13.39 11.48
N ASP A 404 -22.56 14.07 11.28
CA ASP A 404 -21.92 14.22 9.98
C ASP A 404 -20.70 13.29 9.80
N VAL A 405 -20.26 13.18 8.56
CA VAL A 405 -18.98 12.63 8.16
C VAL A 405 -18.29 13.60 7.20
N VAL A 406 -16.98 13.82 7.38
CA VAL A 406 -16.18 14.71 6.53
C VAL A 406 -15.66 13.91 5.34
N LEU A 407 -15.91 14.41 4.13
CA LEU A 407 -15.58 13.75 2.88
C LEU A 407 -14.31 14.34 2.23
N GLN A 408 -14.11 15.64 2.41
CA GLN A 408 -12.93 16.36 1.92
C GLN A 408 -12.53 17.40 2.96
N ALA A 409 -11.24 17.44 3.28
CA ALA A 409 -10.63 18.45 4.14
C ALA A 409 -9.25 18.80 3.61
N ASN A 410 -8.84 20.06 3.77
CA ASN A 410 -7.55 20.56 3.32
C ASN A 410 -6.59 20.73 4.51
N PRO A 411 -5.27 20.74 4.26
CA PRO A 411 -4.31 21.31 5.19
C PRO A 411 -4.67 22.76 5.54
N THR A 412 -4.38 23.19 6.76
CA THR A 412 -4.43 24.59 7.19
C THR A 412 -3.13 25.30 6.85
N ALA A 413 -3.22 26.52 6.31
CA ALA A 413 -2.04 27.34 6.02
C ALA A 413 -1.48 27.97 7.31
N SER A 414 -0.19 27.84 7.53
CA SER A 414 0.53 28.34 8.71
C SER A 414 1.97 28.75 8.37
N GLU A 415 2.74 29.20 9.37
CA GLU A 415 4.19 29.33 9.27
C GLU A 415 4.88 28.26 10.13
N TYR A 416 6.02 27.73 9.66
CA TYR A 416 6.85 26.81 10.43
C TYR A 416 8.34 27.15 10.27
N ARG A 417 9.15 26.87 11.30
CA ARG A 417 10.58 27.21 11.35
C ARG A 417 11.46 25.97 11.21
N VAL A 418 11.79 25.61 9.97
CA VAL A 418 12.64 24.45 9.65
C VAL A 418 14.12 24.81 9.80
N THR A 419 14.92 23.88 10.35
CA THR A 419 16.38 23.97 10.29
C THR A 419 16.89 23.29 9.03
N MET A 420 17.66 24.03 8.23
CA MET A 420 18.33 23.56 7.01
C MET A 420 19.85 23.61 7.22
N LEU A 421 20.62 23.07 6.27
CA LEU A 421 22.08 23.19 6.24
C LEU A 421 22.50 24.12 5.09
N ASP A 422 23.36 25.08 5.36
CA ASP A 422 24.06 25.81 4.32
C ASP A 422 24.98 24.88 3.52
N ARG A 423 24.93 24.97 2.19
CA ARG A 423 25.62 24.01 1.30
C ARG A 423 27.13 24.19 1.22
N VAL A 424 27.65 25.35 1.60
CA VAL A 424 29.09 25.66 1.51
C VAL A 424 29.77 25.41 2.86
N THR A 425 29.13 25.81 3.95
CA THR A 425 29.69 25.81 5.31
C THR A 425 29.21 24.64 6.18
N GLY A 426 28.11 23.97 5.82
CA GLY A 426 27.50 22.92 6.66
C GLY A 426 26.86 23.46 7.95
N ALA A 427 26.73 24.78 8.09
CA ALA A 427 26.17 25.44 9.26
C ALA A 427 24.63 25.40 9.26
N ASP A 428 24.04 25.47 10.46
CA ASP A 428 22.59 25.48 10.65
C ASP A 428 21.97 26.79 10.12
N LYS A 429 21.08 26.67 9.15
CA LYS A 429 20.31 27.76 8.53
C LYS A 429 18.84 27.58 8.90
N ALA A 430 18.39 28.21 9.97
CA ALA A 430 16.97 28.23 10.33
C ALA A 430 16.18 29.15 9.40
N VAL A 431 15.09 28.65 8.82
CA VAL A 431 14.24 29.37 7.86
C VAL A 431 12.78 29.24 8.27
N THR A 432 12.08 30.38 8.40
CA THR A 432 10.61 30.38 8.46
C THR A 432 10.07 30.19 7.06
N VAL A 433 9.18 29.22 6.88
CA VAL A 433 8.53 28.89 5.60
C VAL A 433 7.01 28.99 5.73
N ALA A 434 6.34 29.29 4.62
CA ALA A 434 4.93 28.99 4.49
C ALA A 434 4.72 27.47 4.54
N TRP A 435 3.73 27.02 5.30
CA TRP A 435 3.58 25.62 5.70
C TRP A 435 2.12 25.17 5.58
N ASP A 436 1.86 24.14 4.78
CA ASP A 436 0.58 23.43 4.81
C ASP A 436 0.60 22.40 5.95
N SER A 437 -0.04 22.73 7.06
CA SER A 437 -0.19 21.87 8.23
C SER A 437 -1.36 20.91 8.06
N THR A 438 -1.15 19.62 8.33
CA THR A 438 -2.25 18.64 8.47
C THR A 438 -2.55 18.28 9.93
N LEU A 439 -1.92 18.95 10.90
CA LEU A 439 -2.23 18.79 12.33
C LEU A 439 -3.61 19.37 12.68
N GLU A 440 -4.02 20.42 11.97
CA GLU A 440 -5.38 20.96 11.94
C GLU A 440 -5.86 20.93 10.49
N LEU A 441 -7.13 20.57 10.27
CA LEU A 441 -7.70 20.35 8.93
C LEU A 441 -8.93 21.23 8.70
N GLU A 442 -8.93 21.96 7.59
CA GLU A 442 -10.07 22.78 7.17
C GLU A 442 -11.09 21.90 6.42
N THR A 443 -12.23 21.62 7.04
CA THR A 443 -13.31 20.85 6.41
C THR A 443 -13.84 21.58 5.19
N ARG A 444 -13.72 20.96 4.01
CA ARG A 444 -14.27 21.47 2.74
C ARG A 444 -15.66 20.93 2.43
N LYS A 445 -15.95 19.70 2.88
CA LYS A 445 -17.16 18.97 2.53
C LYS A 445 -17.52 17.97 3.62
N SER A 446 -18.75 18.04 4.11
CA SER A 446 -19.37 17.02 4.95
C SER A 446 -20.73 16.58 4.38
N ARG A 447 -21.23 15.44 4.83
CA ARG A 447 -22.61 14.97 4.65
C ARG A 447 -23.12 14.36 5.95
N ALA A 448 -24.44 14.29 6.10
CA ALA A 448 -25.07 13.47 7.14
C ALA A 448 -24.60 12.01 7.00
N ARG A 449 -24.22 11.40 8.12
CA ARG A 449 -23.65 10.04 8.16
C ARG A 449 -24.77 9.00 7.95
N PRO A 450 -24.67 8.13 6.93
CA PRO A 450 -25.69 7.11 6.69
C PRO A 450 -25.65 6.00 7.74
N CYS A 451 -26.65 5.13 7.71
CA CYS A 451 -26.63 3.85 8.44
C CYS A 451 -25.74 2.80 7.74
N GLY A 452 -25.47 2.98 6.45
CA GLY A 452 -24.66 2.09 5.62
C GLY A 452 -24.81 2.41 4.14
N TYR A 453 -24.10 1.66 3.31
CA TYR A 453 -24.18 1.76 1.85
C TYR A 453 -24.85 0.51 1.28
N TRP A 454 -25.69 0.68 0.27
CA TRP A 454 -26.16 -0.37 -0.62
C TRP A 454 -25.26 -0.43 -1.85
N LEU A 455 -24.92 -1.63 -2.31
CA LEU A 455 -24.21 -1.86 -3.57
C LEU A 455 -24.98 -2.87 -4.43
N ALA A 456 -25.07 -2.62 -5.74
CA ALA A 456 -25.70 -3.50 -6.69
C ALA A 456 -25.01 -4.89 -6.75
N ALA A 457 -25.76 -5.92 -7.15
CA ALA A 457 -25.26 -7.30 -7.22
C ALA A 457 -24.05 -7.48 -8.18
N SER A 458 -23.85 -6.53 -9.11
CA SER A 458 -22.75 -6.46 -10.06
C SER A 458 -21.41 -6.01 -9.45
N GLU A 459 -21.40 -5.31 -8.31
CA GLU A 459 -20.21 -4.64 -7.77
C GLU A 459 -19.30 -5.59 -6.97
N THR A 460 -19.05 -6.78 -7.54
CA THR A 460 -18.28 -7.86 -6.92
C THR A 460 -16.80 -7.50 -6.71
N GLU A 461 -16.24 -6.62 -7.53
CA GLU A 461 -14.88 -6.07 -7.35
C GLU A 461 -14.82 -5.18 -6.11
N ALA A 462 -15.69 -4.17 -6.01
CA ALA A 462 -15.84 -3.33 -4.82
C ALA A 462 -16.04 -4.15 -3.54
N VAL A 463 -16.94 -5.15 -3.55
CA VAL A 463 -17.16 -6.07 -2.41
C VAL A 463 -15.91 -6.88 -2.08
N THR A 464 -15.11 -7.28 -3.08
CA THR A 464 -13.84 -7.98 -2.88
C THR A 464 -12.79 -7.06 -2.26
N HIS A 465 -12.70 -5.80 -2.69
CA HIS A 465 -11.74 -4.83 -2.14
C HIS A 465 -12.13 -4.40 -0.72
N LEU A 466 -13.42 -4.17 -0.43
CA LEU A 466 -13.94 -3.94 0.93
C LEU A 466 -13.61 -5.10 1.88
N ARG A 467 -13.86 -6.36 1.48
CA ARG A 467 -13.47 -7.54 2.26
C ARG A 467 -11.96 -7.71 2.36
N GLY A 468 -11.21 -7.31 1.33
CA GLY A 468 -9.75 -7.18 1.36
C GLY A 468 -9.29 -6.22 2.45
N LEU A 469 -9.94 -5.05 2.55
CA LEU A 469 -9.74 -4.10 3.63
C LEU A 469 -10.19 -4.64 5.01
N GLY A 470 -10.95 -5.74 5.07
CA GLY A 470 -11.52 -6.29 6.30
C GLY A 470 -12.83 -5.64 6.73
N ILE A 471 -13.43 -4.80 5.89
CA ILE A 471 -14.76 -4.22 6.10
C ILE A 471 -15.79 -5.35 5.99
N GLN A 472 -16.70 -5.41 6.95
CA GLN A 472 -17.80 -6.38 6.94
C GLN A 472 -18.83 -5.99 5.88
N VAL A 473 -19.13 -6.92 4.99
CA VAL A 473 -20.12 -6.78 3.92
C VAL A 473 -21.14 -7.90 4.05
N GLN A 474 -22.42 -7.56 3.96
CA GLN A 474 -23.52 -8.52 4.01
C GLN A 474 -24.15 -8.65 2.62
N ARG A 475 -24.54 -9.87 2.25
CA ARG A 475 -25.35 -10.15 1.06
C ARG A 475 -26.82 -10.16 1.44
N VAL A 476 -27.66 -9.53 0.61
CA VAL A 476 -29.10 -9.48 0.79
C VAL A 476 -29.75 -10.77 0.28
N GLU A 477 -30.58 -11.39 1.11
CA GLU A 477 -31.24 -12.68 0.84
C GLU A 477 -32.77 -12.54 0.63
N GLU A 478 -33.29 -11.32 0.57
CA GLU A 478 -34.72 -10.99 0.51
C GLU A 478 -34.93 -9.71 -0.30
N VAL A 479 -36.06 -9.56 -1.02
CA VAL A 479 -36.37 -8.30 -1.71
C VAL A 479 -36.95 -7.32 -0.71
N GLY A 480 -36.34 -6.14 -0.57
CA GLY A 480 -36.82 -5.08 0.32
C GLY A 480 -36.78 -3.71 -0.33
N VAL A 481 -37.32 -2.71 0.37
CA VAL A 481 -37.28 -1.30 -0.03
C VAL A 481 -36.88 -0.47 1.19
N VAL A 482 -35.81 0.32 1.08
CA VAL A 482 -35.24 1.07 2.22
C VAL A 482 -35.22 2.57 1.92
N ARG A 483 -35.42 3.41 2.95
CA ARG A 483 -35.23 4.86 2.83
C ARG A 483 -33.74 5.19 2.71
N GLY A 484 -33.37 5.87 1.64
CA GLY A 484 -31.99 6.22 1.36
C GLY A 484 -31.86 7.49 0.53
N GLU A 485 -30.64 7.74 0.09
CA GLU A 485 -30.26 8.85 -0.78
C GLU A 485 -29.46 8.27 -1.95
N SER A 486 -29.96 8.44 -3.16
CA SER A 486 -29.26 8.07 -4.39
C SER A 486 -28.44 9.25 -4.91
N TYR A 487 -27.44 8.96 -5.75
CA TYR A 487 -26.55 9.97 -6.29
C TYR A 487 -27.02 10.46 -7.67
N ARG A 488 -27.44 11.73 -7.76
CA ARG A 488 -27.61 12.42 -9.04
C ARG A 488 -26.28 13.04 -9.44
N GLU A 489 -25.67 12.49 -10.47
CA GLU A 489 -24.48 13.06 -11.08
C GLU A 489 -24.78 14.42 -11.75
N VAL A 490 -24.01 15.44 -11.39
CA VAL A 490 -24.10 16.80 -11.94
C VAL A 490 -22.82 17.24 -12.66
N ALA A 491 -21.70 16.53 -12.44
CA ALA A 491 -20.45 16.73 -13.16
C ALA A 491 -19.67 15.41 -13.27
N ARG A 492 -18.93 15.23 -14.37
CA ARG A 492 -17.96 14.15 -14.58
C ARG A 492 -16.79 14.67 -15.40
N GLU A 493 -15.59 14.53 -14.87
CA GLU A 493 -14.34 14.93 -15.51
C GLU A 493 -13.33 13.77 -15.40
N LEU A 494 -12.67 13.43 -16.52
CA LEU A 494 -11.52 12.54 -16.49
C LEU A 494 -10.26 13.39 -16.34
N VAL A 495 -9.63 13.34 -15.17
CA VAL A 495 -8.41 14.06 -14.88
C VAL A 495 -7.20 13.18 -15.18
N PRO A 496 -6.27 13.64 -16.03
CA PRO A 496 -5.16 12.81 -16.51
C PRO A 496 -4.10 12.52 -15.42
N PRO A 497 -3.25 11.49 -15.62
CA PRO A 497 -2.22 11.07 -14.66
C PRO A 497 -1.19 12.16 -14.29
N SER A 498 -1.09 13.20 -15.11
CA SER A 498 -0.11 14.29 -15.02
C SER A 498 -0.60 15.53 -14.26
N ASP A 499 -1.83 15.54 -13.75
CA ASP A 499 -2.37 16.65 -12.96
C ASP A 499 -1.93 16.52 -11.47
N PRO A 500 -1.09 17.42 -10.93
CA PRO A 500 -0.65 17.37 -9.55
C PRO A 500 -1.77 17.65 -8.52
N THR A 501 -2.97 18.09 -8.95
CA THR A 501 -4.11 18.35 -8.05
C THR A 501 -4.89 17.09 -7.63
N THR A 502 -4.62 15.92 -8.23
CA THR A 502 -5.31 14.68 -7.87
C THR A 502 -4.67 13.96 -6.68
N GLY A 503 -3.36 14.12 -6.49
CA GLY A 503 -2.54 13.28 -5.60
C GLY A 503 -2.24 11.88 -6.14
N VAL A 504 -2.84 11.47 -7.27
CA VAL A 504 -2.83 10.08 -7.75
C VAL A 504 -2.26 9.99 -9.17
N THR A 505 -1.06 9.42 -9.28
CA THR A 505 -0.31 9.20 -10.55
C THR A 505 -0.73 7.93 -11.28
N ASP A 506 -2.03 7.62 -11.28
CA ASP A 506 -2.60 6.44 -11.94
C ASP A 506 -2.64 6.65 -13.45
N ALA A 507 -2.06 5.73 -14.23
CA ALA A 507 -2.02 5.78 -15.69
C ALA A 507 -3.41 5.81 -16.36
N GLY A 508 -4.46 5.33 -15.69
CA GLY A 508 -5.85 5.43 -16.14
C GLY A 508 -6.53 6.78 -15.86
N GLY A 509 -5.91 7.66 -15.06
CA GLY A 509 -6.50 8.92 -14.61
C GLY A 509 -7.68 8.74 -13.64
N VAL A 510 -7.97 9.79 -12.88
CA VAL A 510 -9.03 9.83 -11.87
C VAL A 510 -10.32 10.37 -12.49
N VAL A 511 -11.45 9.70 -12.28
CA VAL A 511 -12.77 10.25 -12.66
C VAL A 511 -13.27 11.13 -11.53
N LYS A 512 -13.07 12.45 -11.61
CA LYS A 512 -13.71 13.40 -10.69
C LYS A 512 -15.20 13.45 -11.04
N VAL A 513 -16.02 12.86 -10.18
CA VAL A 513 -17.49 12.97 -10.24
C VAL A 513 -17.93 14.05 -9.25
N GLY A 514 -19.01 14.78 -9.57
CA GLY A 514 -19.74 15.62 -8.62
C GLY A 514 -21.18 15.14 -8.51
N VAL A 515 -21.70 14.92 -7.30
CA VAL A 515 -23.06 14.40 -7.09
C VAL A 515 -23.88 15.24 -6.11
N GLU A 516 -25.16 15.40 -6.45
CA GLU A 516 -26.21 15.79 -5.51
C GLU A 516 -26.82 14.52 -4.90
N VAL A 517 -27.10 14.55 -3.59
CA VAL A 517 -27.79 13.45 -2.90
C VAL A 517 -29.30 13.66 -2.99
N VAL A 518 -30.03 12.64 -3.41
CA VAL A 518 -31.47 12.71 -3.68
C VAL A 518 -32.21 11.72 -2.78
N PRO A 519 -33.00 12.20 -1.79
CA PRO A 519 -33.82 11.35 -0.96
C PRO A 519 -34.79 10.51 -1.79
N THR A 520 -34.74 9.18 -1.60
CA THR A 520 -35.49 8.21 -2.38
C THR A 520 -35.84 6.97 -1.56
N LEU A 521 -36.74 6.16 -2.11
CA LEU A 521 -36.76 4.73 -1.79
C LEU A 521 -35.70 4.03 -2.64
N ILE A 522 -34.92 3.15 -2.04
CA ILE A 522 -33.95 2.27 -2.70
C ILE A 522 -34.57 0.88 -2.76
N ASP A 523 -34.79 0.36 -3.97
CA ASP A 523 -35.13 -1.04 -4.17
C ASP A 523 -33.88 -1.89 -3.92
N VAL A 524 -34.00 -2.86 -3.00
CA VAL A 524 -32.90 -3.72 -2.58
C VAL A 524 -33.19 -5.16 -3.05
N PRO A 525 -32.65 -5.58 -4.21
CA PRO A 525 -32.91 -6.92 -4.76
C PRO A 525 -32.05 -7.99 -4.07
N ILE A 526 -32.54 -9.23 -4.10
CA ILE A 526 -31.79 -10.42 -3.66
C ILE A 526 -30.44 -10.49 -4.40
N GLY A 527 -29.37 -10.76 -3.66
CA GLY A 527 -28.02 -10.87 -4.18
C GLY A 527 -27.26 -9.54 -4.31
N SER A 528 -27.91 -8.39 -4.05
CA SER A 528 -27.20 -7.13 -3.78
C SER A 528 -26.53 -7.14 -2.39
N TYR A 529 -25.78 -6.09 -2.05
CA TYR A 529 -24.96 -6.04 -0.85
C TYR A 529 -25.29 -4.82 0.03
N TYR A 530 -25.00 -4.98 1.32
CA TYR A 530 -25.10 -3.93 2.33
C TYR A 530 -23.78 -3.83 3.11
N VAL A 531 -23.34 -2.59 3.34
CA VAL A 531 -22.14 -2.23 4.08
C VAL A 531 -22.57 -1.32 5.23
N GLY A 532 -22.91 -1.90 6.38
CA GLY A 532 -23.33 -1.15 7.56
C GLY A 532 -22.20 -0.27 8.12
N LEU A 533 -22.54 0.91 8.66
CA LEU A 533 -21.59 1.79 9.36
C LEU A 533 -21.55 1.55 10.88
N ASP A 534 -22.30 0.58 11.40
CA ASP A 534 -22.22 0.13 12.79
C ASP A 534 -21.12 -0.91 13.01
N GLN A 535 -19.95 -0.66 12.40
CA GLN A 535 -18.76 -1.49 12.49
C GLN A 535 -17.49 -0.65 12.71
N PRO A 536 -16.41 -1.23 13.29
CA PRO A 536 -15.17 -0.51 13.59
C PRO A 536 -14.53 0.24 12.41
N LEU A 537 -14.65 -0.30 11.20
CA LEU A 537 -14.02 0.25 9.99
C LEU A 537 -14.94 1.19 9.19
N ALA A 538 -16.01 1.71 9.80
CA ALA A 538 -17.01 2.55 9.12
C ALA A 538 -16.40 3.77 8.40
N ASN A 539 -15.42 4.44 8.99
CA ASN A 539 -14.76 5.60 8.36
C ASN A 539 -13.98 5.21 7.08
N LEU A 540 -13.46 3.98 7.01
CA LEU A 540 -12.78 3.46 5.83
C LEU A 540 -13.78 3.05 4.73
N ALA A 541 -14.97 2.54 5.11
CA ALA A 541 -16.07 2.31 4.18
C ALA A 541 -16.60 3.60 3.55
N VAL A 542 -16.73 4.68 4.35
CA VAL A 542 -17.09 6.02 3.83
C VAL A 542 -16.04 6.54 2.84
N ALA A 543 -14.74 6.38 3.15
CA ALA A 543 -13.66 6.83 2.27
C ALA A 543 -13.68 6.13 0.90
N ALA A 544 -14.16 4.88 0.83
CA ALA A 544 -14.33 4.14 -0.41
C ALA A 544 -15.64 4.48 -1.17
N LEU A 545 -16.76 4.67 -0.46
CA LEU A 545 -18.14 4.63 -1.03
C LEU A 545 -18.88 5.98 -1.08
N GLU A 546 -18.17 7.10 -0.88
CA GLU A 546 -18.66 8.44 -1.21
C GLU A 546 -18.06 8.88 -2.56
N PRO A 547 -18.85 8.90 -3.64
CA PRO A 547 -18.35 8.82 -5.02
C PRO A 547 -17.57 10.06 -5.45
N ASP A 548 -17.93 11.23 -4.93
CA ASP A 548 -17.36 12.52 -5.31
C ASP A 548 -16.23 12.97 -4.36
N THR A 549 -15.29 12.05 -4.17
CA THR A 549 -13.94 12.26 -3.63
C THR A 549 -12.91 11.66 -4.60
N ASN A 550 -11.67 12.17 -4.63
CA ASN A 550 -10.65 11.73 -5.60
C ASN A 550 -10.22 10.25 -5.44
N HIS A 551 -10.52 9.63 -4.29
CA HIS A 551 -10.03 8.29 -3.90
C HIS A 551 -11.16 7.26 -3.84
N SER A 552 -12.39 7.64 -4.21
CA SER A 552 -13.56 6.78 -4.15
C SER A 552 -13.45 5.62 -5.14
N TYR A 553 -14.22 4.55 -4.87
CA TYR A 553 -14.28 3.41 -5.77
C TYR A 553 -14.94 3.78 -7.10
N VAL A 554 -15.83 4.77 -7.14
CA VAL A 554 -16.35 5.35 -8.40
C VAL A 554 -15.26 6.12 -9.15
N ALA A 555 -14.46 6.94 -8.47
CA ALA A 555 -13.40 7.73 -9.09
C ALA A 555 -12.30 6.86 -9.72
N HIS A 556 -12.05 5.68 -9.14
CA HIS A 556 -11.14 4.66 -9.67
C HIS A 556 -11.83 3.55 -10.49
N ARG A 557 -13.15 3.62 -10.70
CA ARG A 557 -13.96 2.68 -11.51
C ARG A 557 -14.07 1.25 -10.95
N VAL A 558 -13.75 1.07 -9.66
CA VAL A 558 -13.95 -0.16 -8.86
C VAL A 558 -15.43 -0.36 -8.52
N VAL A 559 -16.20 0.73 -8.42
CA VAL A 559 -17.66 0.74 -8.57
C VAL A 559 -17.96 1.28 -9.97
N THR A 560 -18.83 0.58 -10.70
CA THR A 560 -19.03 0.75 -12.16
C THR A 560 -19.75 2.05 -12.52
N ALA A 561 -20.68 2.50 -11.68
CA ALA A 561 -21.43 3.75 -11.87
C ALA A 561 -22.03 4.27 -10.55
N THR A 562 -22.31 5.58 -10.48
CA THR A 562 -22.95 6.25 -9.34
C THR A 562 -24.37 5.74 -9.02
N GLN A 563 -25.01 5.00 -9.93
CA GLN A 563 -26.31 4.37 -9.71
C GLN A 563 -26.19 2.92 -9.18
N ALA A 564 -24.98 2.35 -9.16
CA ALA A 564 -24.72 1.02 -8.61
C ALA A 564 -24.45 1.03 -7.08
N GLU A 565 -24.46 2.22 -6.47
CA GLU A 565 -24.32 2.43 -5.03
C GLU A 565 -25.33 3.47 -4.51
N ALA A 566 -25.72 3.36 -3.24
CA ALA A 566 -26.61 4.33 -2.59
C ALA A 566 -26.39 4.40 -1.07
N ARG A 567 -26.70 5.54 -0.46
CA ARG A 567 -26.60 5.76 0.99
C ARG A 567 -27.92 5.36 1.67
N LEU A 568 -27.91 4.42 2.60
CA LEU A 568 -29.10 4.01 3.34
C LEU A 568 -29.23 4.84 4.62
N MET A 569 -30.33 5.57 4.76
CA MET A 569 -30.59 6.49 5.87
C MET A 569 -31.47 5.87 6.98
N ALA A 570 -31.82 4.59 6.81
CA ALA A 570 -32.36 3.72 7.84
C ALA A 570 -31.59 2.39 7.83
N ARG A 571 -31.55 1.69 8.98
CA ARG A 571 -31.03 0.32 9.05
C ARG A 571 -31.99 -0.61 8.30
N PRO A 572 -31.53 -1.51 7.41
CA PRO A 572 -32.43 -2.42 6.70
C PRO A 572 -33.01 -3.51 7.61
N GLU A 573 -34.33 -3.60 7.69
CA GLU A 573 -35.06 -4.70 8.35
C GLU A 573 -35.35 -5.81 7.33
N MET A 574 -34.32 -6.54 6.91
CA MET A 574 -34.43 -7.62 5.91
C MET A 574 -33.42 -8.74 6.17
N ARG A 575 -33.68 -9.95 5.67
CA ARG A 575 -32.74 -11.08 5.82
C ARG A 575 -31.45 -10.84 5.01
N MET A 576 -30.31 -10.97 5.69
CA MET A 576 -28.97 -10.91 5.08
C MET A 576 -28.03 -11.99 5.63
N THR A 577 -27.04 -12.37 4.82
CA THR A 577 -25.92 -13.25 5.21
C THR A 577 -24.63 -12.43 5.25
N ALA A 578 -23.86 -12.49 6.34
CA ALA A 578 -22.50 -11.92 6.32
C ALA A 578 -21.62 -12.70 5.35
N LEU A 579 -20.87 -11.98 4.49
CA LEU A 579 -19.86 -12.62 3.65
C LEU A 579 -18.64 -13.05 4.51
N PRO A 580 -18.00 -14.19 4.18
CA PRO A 580 -16.86 -14.72 4.94
C PRO A 580 -15.55 -13.96 4.71
#